data_AF-A0A8T4GLS3-F1
#
_entry.id   AF-A0A8T4GLS3-F1
#
_cell.length_a   1.000
_cell.length_b   1.000
_cell.length_c   1.000
_cell.angle_alpha   90.00
_cell.angle_beta   90.00
_cell.angle_gamma   90.00
#
_symmetry.space_group_name_H-M   'P 1'
#
loop_
_entity.id
_entity.type
_entity.pdbx_description
1 polymer ?
#
loop_
_entity_poly.entity_id
_entity_poly.type
_entity_poly.pdbx_seq_one_letter_code
_entity_poly.pdbx_strand_id
1 'polypeptide(L)'
;MDADAVEERVVELAEEGYDPSQIGMKLRDEGVQGTPVPDVKLATDKKVTEILEENDAEPELPEDFRNLLEKAIRLREHVEANGQDHQNRRALQNTESKIRRLADYYRGDELDEDFTYSYEVAVELLEE
;
A
#
# COMPACT_ATOMS: atom_id res chain seq x y z
N MET A 1 -8.09 10.89 25.06
CA MET A 1 -7.64 9.77 24.23
C MET A 1 -6.25 9.44 24.69
N ASP A 2 -6.00 8.17 24.92
CA ASP A 2 -4.70 7.69 25.34
C ASP A 2 -3.91 7.38 24.06
N ALA A 3 -2.71 7.95 23.92
CA ALA A 3 -1.93 7.83 22.69
C ALA A 3 -1.49 6.38 22.47
N ASP A 4 -1.07 5.70 23.54
CA ASP A 4 -0.64 4.30 23.51
C ASP A 4 -1.78 3.39 23.02
N ALA A 5 -3.03 3.66 23.45
CA ALA A 5 -4.19 2.91 22.97
C ALA A 5 -4.50 3.12 21.48
N VAL A 6 -4.11 4.25 20.88
CA VAL A 6 -4.23 4.48 19.43
C VAL A 6 -3.14 3.72 18.69
N GLU A 7 -1.90 3.75 19.20
CA GLU A 7 -0.78 3.01 18.62
C GLU A 7 -1.04 1.49 18.65
N GLU A 8 -1.52 0.95 19.77
CA GLU A 8 -1.88 -0.48 19.89
C GLU A 8 -2.97 -0.88 18.88
N ARG A 9 -3.99 -0.04 18.68
CA ARG A 9 -5.05 -0.31 17.69
C ARG A 9 -4.53 -0.23 16.25
N VAL A 10 -3.53 0.62 15.97
CA VAL A 10 -2.88 0.67 14.64
C VAL A 10 -2.20 -0.67 14.35
N VAL A 11 -1.42 -1.19 15.30
CA VAL A 11 -0.70 -2.46 15.16
C VAL A 11 -1.68 -3.62 15.03
N GLU A 12 -2.72 -3.69 15.87
CA GLU A 12 -3.76 -4.73 15.78
C GLU A 12 -4.42 -4.76 14.39
N LEU A 13 -4.75 -3.59 13.83
CA LEU A 13 -5.35 -3.52 12.49
C LEU A 13 -4.37 -3.94 11.38
N ALA A 14 -3.07 -3.68 11.54
CA ALA A 14 -2.06 -4.16 10.60
C ALA A 14 -1.92 -5.69 10.66
N GLU A 15 -1.94 -6.28 11.87
CA GLU A 15 -1.96 -7.74 12.06
C GLU A 15 -3.22 -8.39 11.49
N GLU A 16 -4.35 -7.68 11.52
CA GLU A 16 -5.59 -8.09 10.84
C GLU A 16 -5.49 -8.02 9.29
N GLY A 17 -4.39 -7.46 8.75
CA GLY A 17 -4.09 -7.38 7.32
C GLY A 17 -4.63 -6.14 6.62
N TYR A 18 -4.94 -5.07 7.36
CA TYR A 18 -5.38 -3.81 6.77
C TYR A 18 -4.19 -2.95 6.32
N ASP A 19 -4.29 -2.37 5.13
CA ASP A 19 -3.30 -1.41 4.64
C ASP A 19 -3.33 -0.09 5.44
N PRO A 20 -2.23 0.68 5.53
CA PRO A 20 -2.17 1.94 6.29
C PRO A 20 -3.30 2.92 5.99
N SER A 21 -3.73 3.05 4.74
CA SER A 21 -4.87 3.91 4.37
C SER A 21 -6.21 3.40 4.95
N GLN A 22 -6.40 2.07 4.98
CA GLN A 22 -7.58 1.43 5.56
C GLN A 22 -7.58 1.54 7.09
N ILE A 23 -6.42 1.40 7.72
CA ILE A 23 -6.23 1.61 9.16
C ILE A 23 -6.71 3.01 9.54
N GLY A 24 -6.27 4.05 8.83
CA GLY A 24 -6.72 5.43 9.07
C GLY A 24 -8.23 5.60 8.93
N MET A 25 -8.85 4.96 7.93
CA MET A 25 -10.31 4.99 7.76
C MET A 25 -11.04 4.31 8.92
N LYS A 26 -10.56 3.15 9.38
CA LYS A 26 -11.13 2.43 10.52
C LYS A 26 -10.97 3.20 11.83
N LEU A 27 -9.82 3.80 12.08
CA LEU A 27 -9.61 4.64 13.26
C LEU A 27 -10.55 5.85 13.24
N ARG A 28 -10.80 6.45 12.08
CA ARG A 28 -11.77 7.56 11.96
C ARG A 28 -13.20 7.10 12.21
N ASP A 29 -13.61 5.96 11.66
CA ASP A 29 -15.02 5.56 11.62
C ASP A 29 -15.42 4.70 12.84
N GLU A 30 -14.56 3.75 13.25
CA GLU A 30 -14.76 2.81 14.37
C GLU A 30 -14.10 3.31 15.67
N GLY A 31 -12.94 3.94 15.55
CA GLY A 31 -12.22 4.51 16.68
C GLY A 31 -11.51 3.50 17.59
N VAL A 32 -11.10 3.98 18.77
CA VAL A 32 -10.56 3.16 19.86
C VAL A 32 -11.64 3.05 20.93
N GLN A 33 -12.09 1.82 21.22
CA GLN A 33 -13.17 1.54 22.18
C GLN A 33 -14.44 2.37 21.91
N GLY A 34 -14.75 2.63 20.64
CA GLY A 34 -15.91 3.41 20.21
C GLY A 34 -15.71 4.93 20.22
N THR A 35 -14.49 5.42 20.48
CA THR A 35 -14.15 6.84 20.35
C THR A 35 -13.40 7.08 19.03
N PRO A 36 -14.01 7.78 18.05
CA PRO A 36 -13.39 8.08 16.75
C PRO A 36 -12.05 8.78 16.87
N VAL A 37 -11.08 8.43 16.01
CA VAL A 37 -9.76 9.08 15.91
C VAL A 37 -9.60 9.62 14.49
N PRO A 38 -9.99 10.89 14.23
CA PRO A 38 -9.99 11.43 12.87
C PRO A 38 -8.60 11.77 12.31
N ASP A 39 -7.63 12.01 13.19
CA ASP A 39 -6.27 12.36 12.84
C ASP A 39 -5.33 11.67 13.83
N VAL A 40 -4.68 10.59 13.38
CA VAL A 40 -3.74 9.80 14.18
C VAL A 40 -2.56 10.65 14.60
N LYS A 41 -2.03 11.48 13.69
CA LYS A 41 -0.87 12.33 13.98
C LYS A 41 -1.19 13.35 15.07
N LEU A 42 -2.39 13.92 15.07
CA LEU A 42 -2.79 14.83 16.15
C LEU A 42 -2.96 14.10 17.49
N ALA A 43 -3.30 12.81 17.47
CA ALA A 43 -3.55 12.00 18.66
C ALA A 43 -2.27 11.43 19.28
N THR A 44 -1.26 11.09 18.47
CA THR A 44 -0.04 10.36 18.89
C THR A 44 1.26 11.09 18.58
N ASP A 45 1.21 12.24 17.89
CA ASP A 45 2.36 12.94 17.30
C ASP A 45 3.11 12.15 16.21
N LYS A 46 2.63 10.96 15.82
CA LYS A 46 3.22 10.07 14.81
C LYS A 46 2.23 9.76 13.67
N LYS A 47 2.74 9.50 12.47
CA LYS A 47 1.94 8.94 11.37
C LYS A 47 1.67 7.46 11.60
N VAL A 48 0.65 6.93 10.91
CA VAL A 48 0.36 5.50 10.89
C VAL A 48 1.59 4.69 10.47
N THR A 49 2.29 5.09 9.40
CA THR A 49 3.49 4.39 8.91
C THR A 49 4.63 4.42 9.93
N GLU A 50 4.83 5.55 10.62
CA GLU A 50 5.86 5.68 11.67
C GLU A 50 5.57 4.75 12.86
N ILE A 51 4.29 4.61 13.24
CA ILE A 51 3.87 3.66 14.29
C ILE A 51 4.12 2.22 13.85
N LEU A 52 3.84 1.88 12.60
CA LEU A 52 4.06 0.53 12.08
C LEU A 52 5.55 0.19 12.02
N GLU A 53 6.39 1.11 11.55
CA GLU A 53 7.85 0.96 11.52
C GLU A 53 8.42 0.74 12.93
N GLU A 54 8.03 1.55 13.92
CA GLU A 54 8.50 1.42 15.31
C GLU A 54 8.10 0.09 15.98
N ASN A 55 7.07 -0.59 15.45
CA ASN A 55 6.55 -1.85 15.97
C ASN A 55 6.87 -3.05 15.07
N ASP A 56 7.78 -2.91 14.11
CA ASP A 56 8.17 -3.97 13.16
C ASP A 56 6.95 -4.58 12.41
N ALA A 57 5.92 -3.76 12.16
CA ALA A 57 4.65 -4.14 11.54
C ALA A 57 4.41 -3.44 10.18
N GLU A 58 5.45 -2.86 9.59
CA GLU A 58 5.38 -2.22 8.27
C GLU A 58 5.31 -3.28 7.15
N PRO A 59 4.48 -3.07 6.10
CA PRO A 59 4.50 -3.93 4.92
C PRO A 59 5.82 -3.86 4.17
N GLU A 60 6.23 -4.97 3.55
CA GLU A 60 7.47 -5.07 2.77
C GLU A 60 7.51 -4.12 1.56
N LEU A 61 6.34 -3.75 1.03
CA LEU A 61 6.21 -2.81 -0.08
C LEU A 61 5.34 -1.62 0.30
N PRO A 62 5.67 -0.42 -0.17
CA PRO A 62 4.78 0.73 -0.07
C PRO A 62 3.39 0.42 -0.64
N GLU A 63 2.34 0.75 0.11
CA GLU A 63 0.94 0.44 -0.21
C GLU A 63 0.56 0.91 -1.62
N ASP A 64 0.97 2.11 -2.02
CA ASP A 64 0.61 2.70 -3.31
C ASP A 64 1.31 2.00 -4.48
N PHE A 65 2.54 1.53 -4.27
CA PHE A 65 3.30 0.74 -5.22
C PHE A 65 2.67 -0.64 -5.40
N ARG A 66 2.44 -1.37 -4.30
CA ARG A 66 1.76 -2.68 -4.26
C ARG A 66 0.42 -2.64 -5.01
N ASN A 67 -0.42 -1.65 -4.71
CA ASN A 67 -1.73 -1.48 -5.35
C ASN A 67 -1.63 -1.27 -6.88
N LEU A 68 -0.58 -0.61 -7.37
CA LEU A 68 -0.37 -0.45 -8.80
C LEU A 68 0.12 -1.73 -9.46
N LEU A 69 0.98 -2.50 -8.80
CA LEU A 69 1.41 -3.83 -9.26
C LEU A 69 0.19 -4.75 -9.46
N GLU A 70 -0.67 -4.88 -8.43
CA GLU A 70 -1.90 -5.67 -8.52
C GLU A 70 -2.79 -5.23 -9.70
N LYS A 71 -2.96 -3.91 -9.85
CA LYS A 71 -3.75 -3.35 -10.94
C LYS A 71 -3.14 -3.64 -12.31
N ALA A 72 -1.82 -3.58 -12.44
CA ALA A 72 -1.13 -3.88 -13.68
C ALA A 72 -1.30 -5.36 -14.07
N ILE A 73 -1.18 -6.28 -13.12
CA ILE A 73 -1.39 -7.72 -13.34
C ILE A 73 -2.81 -7.98 -13.87
N ARG A 74 -3.83 -7.51 -13.13
CA ARG A 74 -5.24 -7.68 -13.54
C ARG A 74 -5.51 -7.08 -14.93
N LEU A 75 -4.94 -5.90 -15.23
CA LEU A 75 -5.10 -5.27 -16.54
C LEU A 75 -4.38 -6.04 -17.65
N ARG A 76 -3.21 -6.61 -17.37
CA ARG A 76 -2.45 -7.40 -18.34
C ARG A 76 -3.19 -8.68 -18.70
N GLU A 77 -3.61 -9.46 -17.71
CA GLU A 77 -4.41 -10.66 -17.91
C GLU A 77 -5.69 -10.37 -18.72
N HIS A 78 -6.40 -9.28 -18.39
CA HIS A 78 -7.59 -8.86 -19.14
C HIS A 78 -7.28 -8.51 -20.59
N VAL A 79 -6.22 -7.75 -20.85
CA VAL A 79 -5.83 -7.32 -22.22
C VAL A 79 -5.32 -8.49 -23.05
N GLU A 80 -4.66 -9.47 -22.43
CA GLU A 80 -4.22 -10.71 -23.09
C GLU A 80 -5.42 -11.57 -23.51
N ALA A 81 -6.43 -11.71 -22.64
CA ALA A 81 -7.67 -12.38 -22.99
C ALA A 81 -8.52 -11.59 -24.01
N ASN A 82 -8.46 -10.26 -23.98
CA ASN A 82 -9.30 -9.35 -24.77
C ASN A 82 -8.47 -8.41 -25.65
N GLY A 83 -7.75 -8.96 -26.63
CA GLY A 83 -6.81 -8.20 -27.46
C GLY A 83 -7.37 -7.03 -28.29
N GLN A 84 -8.70 -6.85 -28.35
CA GLN A 84 -9.35 -5.71 -29.02
C GLN A 84 -9.69 -4.56 -28.07
N ASP A 85 -9.51 -4.73 -26.76
CA ASP A 85 -9.80 -3.71 -25.75
C ASP A 85 -8.67 -2.67 -25.69
N HIS A 86 -8.71 -1.72 -26.63
CA HIS A 86 -7.74 -0.64 -26.73
C HIS A 86 -7.76 0.31 -25.53
N GLN A 87 -8.90 0.44 -24.84
CA GLN A 87 -9.03 1.31 -23.68
C GLN A 87 -8.23 0.74 -22.51
N ASN A 88 -8.41 -0.54 -22.20
CA ASN A 88 -7.66 -1.20 -21.14
C ASN A 88 -6.19 -1.41 -21.50
N ARG A 89 -5.84 -1.58 -22.80
CA ARG A 89 -4.43 -1.56 -23.23
C ARG A 89 -3.76 -0.23 -22.91
N ARG A 90 -4.44 0.90 -23.16
CA ARG A 90 -3.93 2.23 -22.79
C ARG A 90 -3.86 2.41 -21.27
N ALA A 91 -4.86 1.91 -20.54
CA ALA A 91 -4.84 1.94 -19.08
C ALA A 91 -3.64 1.16 -18.51
N LEU A 92 -3.36 -0.03 -19.04
CA LEU A 92 -2.17 -0.83 -18.67
C LEU A 92 -0.88 -0.02 -18.89
N GLN A 93 -0.69 0.55 -20.08
CA GLN A 93 0.50 1.37 -20.39
C GLN A 93 0.68 2.54 -19.41
N ASN A 94 -0.40 3.22 -19.05
CA ASN A 94 -0.36 4.33 -18.09
C ASN A 94 -0.04 3.84 -16.67
N THR A 95 -0.63 2.72 -16.25
CA THR A 95 -0.34 2.08 -14.95
C THR A 95 1.13 1.69 -14.87
N GLU A 96 1.65 0.97 -15.86
CA GLU A 96 3.06 0.58 -15.91
C GLU A 96 4.00 1.79 -15.93
N SER A 97 3.63 2.88 -16.63
CA SER A 97 4.40 4.13 -16.63
C SER A 97 4.38 4.82 -15.26
N LYS A 98 3.32 4.64 -14.47
CA LYS A 98 3.27 5.13 -13.09
C LYS A 98 4.12 4.26 -12.17
N ILE A 99 4.05 2.93 -12.32
CA ILE A 99 4.89 1.99 -11.57
C ILE A 99 6.36 2.31 -11.78
N ARG A 100 6.84 2.47 -13.02
CA ARG A 100 8.24 2.79 -13.29
C ARG A 100 8.71 4.09 -12.60
N ARG A 101 7.84 5.11 -12.57
CA ARG A 101 8.14 6.38 -11.87
C ARG A 101 8.18 6.23 -10.35
N LEU A 102 7.32 5.40 -9.76
CA LEU A 102 7.37 5.13 -8.33
C LEU A 102 8.53 4.22 -7.97
N ALA A 103 8.85 3.25 -8.81
CA ALA A 103 10.05 2.43 -8.66
C ALA A 103 11.31 3.31 -8.62
N ASP A 104 11.41 4.30 -9.51
CA ASP A 104 12.52 5.26 -9.49
C ASP A 104 12.52 6.17 -8.26
N TYR A 105 11.35 6.45 -7.66
CA TYR A 105 11.21 7.27 -6.46
C TYR A 105 11.65 6.51 -5.20
N TYR A 106 11.28 5.24 -5.09
CA TYR A 106 11.57 4.37 -3.94
C TYR A 106 12.91 3.61 -4.06
N ARG A 107 13.58 3.69 -5.22
CA ARG A 107 14.87 2.99 -5.44
C ARG A 107 15.95 3.50 -4.47
N GLY A 108 16.57 2.57 -3.77
CA GLY A 108 17.64 2.82 -2.80
C GLY A 108 17.14 3.17 -1.41
N ASP A 109 15.83 3.13 -1.18
CA ASP A 109 15.19 3.34 0.12
C ASP A 109 14.26 2.14 0.39
N GLU A 110 12.98 2.21 0.02
CA GLU A 110 12.01 1.11 0.18
C GLU A 110 12.10 0.03 -0.92
N LEU A 111 12.90 0.23 -1.98
CA LEU A 111 13.18 -0.76 -3.01
C LEU A 111 14.68 -0.91 -3.24
N ASP A 112 15.12 -2.12 -3.59
CA ASP A 112 16.52 -2.40 -3.94
C ASP A 112 17.08 -1.46 -5.03
N GLU A 113 18.36 -1.11 -4.94
CA GLU A 113 19.04 -0.22 -5.90
C GLU A 113 18.97 -0.78 -7.34
N ASP A 114 19.00 -2.11 -7.50
CA ASP A 114 18.94 -2.79 -8.79
C ASP A 114 17.51 -3.11 -9.25
N PHE A 115 16.50 -2.66 -8.50
CA PHE A 115 15.10 -2.96 -8.79
C PHE A 115 14.68 -2.50 -10.20
N THR A 116 14.15 -3.46 -10.97
CA THR A 116 13.62 -3.23 -12.31
C THR A 116 12.24 -3.87 -12.46
N TYR A 117 11.25 -3.05 -12.80
CA TYR A 117 9.88 -3.51 -13.02
C TYR A 117 9.76 -4.41 -14.27
N SER A 118 9.18 -5.60 -14.06
CA SER A 118 8.63 -6.47 -15.10
C SER A 118 7.30 -7.08 -14.62
N TYR A 119 6.56 -7.74 -15.52
CA TYR A 119 5.33 -8.41 -15.12
C TYR A 119 5.63 -9.58 -14.17
N GLU A 120 6.67 -10.34 -14.48
CA GLU A 120 7.11 -11.51 -13.72
C GLU A 120 7.52 -11.09 -12.29
N VAL A 121 8.37 -10.06 -12.18
CA VAL A 121 8.76 -9.50 -10.87
C VAL A 121 7.55 -9.00 -10.08
N ALA A 122 6.57 -8.37 -10.74
CA ALA A 122 5.37 -7.90 -10.06
C ALA A 122 4.50 -9.05 -9.51
N VAL A 123 4.46 -10.19 -10.21
CA VAL A 123 3.75 -11.39 -9.73
C VAL A 123 4.50 -12.00 -8.56
N GLU A 124 5.82 -12.19 -8.66
CA GLU A 124 6.66 -12.74 -7.59
C GLU A 124 6.48 -11.95 -6.28
N LEU A 125 6.58 -10.62 -6.33
CA LEU A 125 6.43 -9.73 -5.17
C LEU A 125 5.06 -9.74 -4.49
N LEU A 126 4.03 -10.28 -5.15
CA LEU A 126 2.66 -10.34 -4.61
C LEU A 126 2.24 -11.76 -4.23
N GLU A 127 3.03 -12.76 -4.59
CA GLU A 127 2.84 -14.16 -4.20
C GLU A 127 3.58 -14.51 -2.90
N GLU A 128 4.54 -13.68 -2.49
CA GLU A 128 5.27 -13.75 -1.21
C GLU A 128 4.41 -13.31 0.00
#